data_AF-A0A2D3WEE2-F1
#
_entry.id   AF-A0A2D3WEE2-F1
#
_cell.length_a   1.000
_cell.length_b   1.000
_cell.length_c   1.000
_cell.angle_alpha   90.00
_cell.angle_beta   90.00
_cell.angle_gamma   90.00
#
_symmetry.space_group_name_H-M   'P 1'
#
loop_
_entity.id
_entity.type
_entity.pdbx_description
1 polymer ?
#
loop_
_entity_poly.entity_id
_entity_poly.type
_entity_poly.pdbx_seq_one_letter_code
_entity_poly.pdbx_strand_id
1 'polypeptide(L)'
;MQESQAALFIDRNNAGYSIGLAMFEPYGLKGWLCEIEVDPSHPYSAIDRVLHLLFVTSSRNLIIGASSRVFFDEIANNFSMFEYRYDERQFESAEQNALFKKVFGVYSLLSPIEHLSLENRPLCAQALALVSDHLNHIGAREYAIPTLLETSQLMELGNNPLEQLEISTIDTRAPSIAKLFMSMSTPMGKRLGRFRLFLPIKDSRELNIRYDWIDAVNPHASWFAERLGLVGDLELLWWRLKNNQMAEIE
;
A
#
# COMPACT_ATOMS: atom_id res chain seq x y z
N MET A 1 13.81 10.84 5.39
CA MET A 1 13.37 10.02 4.23
C MET A 1 11.85 10.07 4.21
N GLN A 2 11.20 10.34 3.08
CA GLN A 2 9.74 10.41 3.06
C GLN A 2 9.16 9.01 3.28
N GLU A 3 8.40 8.85 4.36
CA GLU A 3 7.77 7.58 4.71
C GLU A 3 6.56 7.28 3.83
N SER A 4 6.17 6.00 3.77
CA SER A 4 4.91 5.59 3.15
C SER A 4 3.74 6.31 3.81
N GLN A 5 2.75 6.65 2.99
CA GLN A 5 1.54 7.33 3.44
C GLN A 5 0.38 6.37 3.29
N ALA A 6 -0.41 6.18 4.34
CA ALA A 6 -1.60 5.34 4.26
C ALA A 6 -2.77 6.01 4.98
N ALA A 7 -3.95 5.86 4.39
CA ALA A 7 -5.21 6.26 4.98
C ALA A 7 -6.21 5.12 4.94
N LEU A 8 -7.03 5.06 5.98
CA LEU A 8 -8.12 4.12 6.15
C LEU A 8 -9.43 4.89 6.29
N PHE A 9 -10.50 4.34 5.72
CA PHE A 9 -11.85 4.78 6.03
C PHE A 9 -12.71 3.59 6.42
N ILE A 10 -13.21 3.61 7.65
CA ILE A 10 -13.90 2.48 8.27
C ILE A 10 -15.41 2.71 8.24
N ASP A 11 -16.14 1.70 7.79
CA ASP A 11 -17.58 1.63 7.96
C ASP A 11 -17.98 0.31 8.62
N ARG A 12 -19.18 0.28 9.19
CA ARG A 12 -19.72 -0.91 9.84
C ARG A 12 -21.21 -1.06 9.56
N ASN A 13 -21.59 -2.28 9.22
CA ASN A 13 -22.98 -2.69 9.16
C ASN A 13 -23.25 -3.85 10.14
N ASN A 14 -24.46 -4.41 10.10
CA ASN A 14 -24.85 -5.51 10.99
C ASN A 14 -24.02 -6.79 10.80
N ALA A 15 -23.40 -6.98 9.62
CA ALA A 15 -22.58 -8.15 9.33
C ALA A 15 -21.13 -8.01 9.81
N GLY A 16 -20.64 -6.79 10.03
CA GLY A 16 -19.25 -6.54 10.42
C GLY A 16 -18.67 -5.27 9.80
N TYR A 17 -17.34 -5.21 9.75
CA TYR A 17 -16.58 -4.05 9.28
C TYR A 17 -16.28 -4.11 7.78
N SER A 18 -16.31 -2.95 7.13
CA SER A 18 -15.81 -2.74 5.77
C SER A 18 -14.80 -1.60 5.81
N ILE A 19 -13.71 -1.71 5.07
CA ILE A 19 -12.61 -0.75 5.14
C ILE A 19 -12.10 -0.39 3.75
N GLY A 20 -12.05 0.90 3.46
CA GLY A 20 -11.30 1.45 2.34
C GLY A 20 -9.87 1.76 2.76
N LEU A 21 -8.90 1.42 1.91
CA LEU A 21 -7.49 1.67 2.10
C LEU A 21 -6.95 2.44 0.89
N ALA A 22 -6.26 3.54 1.16
CA ALA A 22 -5.44 4.25 0.18
C ALA A 22 -4.01 4.31 0.69
N MET A 23 -3.05 3.95 -0.15
CA MET A 23 -1.67 3.77 0.28
C MET A 23 -0.69 4.17 -0.80
N PHE A 24 0.40 4.81 -0.39
CA PHE A 24 1.50 5.19 -1.25
C PHE A 24 2.81 4.68 -0.66
N GLU A 25 3.64 4.08 -1.51
CA GLU A 25 5.01 3.74 -1.17
C GLU A 25 5.81 4.99 -0.79
N PRO A 26 6.98 4.82 -0.13
CA PRO A 26 7.91 5.92 0.05
C PRO A 26 8.10 6.71 -1.24
N TYR A 27 8.25 8.04 -1.11
CA TYR A 27 8.41 8.96 -2.22
C TYR A 27 7.18 9.17 -3.13
N GLY A 28 6.06 8.46 -2.89
CA GLY A 28 4.81 8.69 -3.60
C GLY A 28 4.79 8.24 -5.07
N LEU A 29 5.80 7.49 -5.52
CA LEU A 29 5.93 7.06 -6.92
C LEU A 29 5.05 5.88 -7.30
N LYS A 30 4.48 5.21 -6.31
CA LYS A 30 3.55 4.11 -6.49
C LYS A 30 2.51 4.17 -5.39
N GLY A 31 1.26 3.90 -5.74
CA GLY A 31 0.18 3.82 -4.79
C GLY A 31 -0.86 2.80 -5.18
N TRP A 32 -1.62 2.35 -4.19
CA TRP A 32 -2.68 1.39 -4.35
C TRP A 32 -3.92 1.77 -3.56
N LEU A 33 -5.06 1.40 -4.11
CA LEU A 33 -6.37 1.52 -3.49
C LEU A 33 -6.95 0.12 -3.31
N CYS A 34 -7.60 -0.13 -2.18
CA CYS A 34 -8.21 -1.41 -1.88
C CYS A 34 -9.45 -1.22 -1.03
N GLU A 35 -10.59 -1.75 -1.45
CA GLU A 35 -11.80 -1.82 -0.63
C GLU A 35 -11.97 -3.25 -0.18
N ILE A 36 -12.09 -3.45 1.13
CA ILE A 36 -12.31 -4.76 1.72
C ILE A 36 -13.72 -4.74 2.29
N GLU A 37 -14.59 -5.48 1.62
CA GLU A 37 -15.98 -5.67 2.03
C GLU A 37 -16.07 -6.56 3.26
N VAL A 38 -17.19 -6.45 3.95
CA VAL A 38 -17.51 -7.28 5.10
C VAL A 38 -17.66 -8.75 4.71
N ASP A 39 -17.07 -9.64 5.52
CA ASP A 39 -17.36 -11.07 5.47
C ASP A 39 -18.33 -11.44 6.60
N PRO A 40 -19.57 -11.86 6.29
CA PRO A 40 -20.56 -12.26 7.30
C PRO A 40 -20.10 -13.46 8.16
N SER A 41 -19.19 -14.29 7.65
CA SER A 41 -18.64 -15.43 8.37
C SER A 41 -17.58 -15.03 9.40
N HIS A 42 -16.92 -13.89 9.20
CA HIS A 42 -15.87 -13.39 10.07
C HIS A 42 -15.89 -11.85 10.14
N PRO A 43 -16.57 -11.25 11.14
CA PRO A 43 -16.77 -9.79 11.22
C PRO A 43 -15.49 -8.93 11.30
N TYR A 44 -14.35 -9.52 11.65
CA TYR A 44 -13.04 -8.86 11.80
C TYR A 44 -12.08 -9.16 10.64
N SER A 45 -12.49 -9.95 9.63
CA SER A 45 -11.64 -10.31 8.49
C SER A 45 -11.10 -9.09 7.75
N ALA A 46 -11.92 -8.04 7.61
CA ALA A 46 -11.52 -6.79 6.97
C ALA A 46 -10.37 -6.11 7.73
N ILE A 47 -10.41 -6.14 9.06
CA ILE A 47 -9.38 -5.56 9.92
C ILE A 47 -8.08 -6.36 9.78
N ASP A 48 -8.14 -7.68 9.87
CA ASP A 48 -6.97 -8.55 9.71
C ASP A 48 -6.32 -8.37 8.33
N ARG A 49 -7.14 -8.23 7.28
CA ARG A 49 -6.66 -8.01 5.92
C ARG A 49 -5.98 -6.65 5.76
N VAL A 50 -6.55 -5.58 6.33
CA VAL A 50 -5.93 -4.25 6.34
C VAL A 50 -4.61 -4.27 7.10
N LEU A 51 -4.58 -4.86 8.30
CA LEU A 51 -3.36 -4.97 9.10
C LEU A 51 -2.26 -5.72 8.35
N HIS A 52 -2.61 -6.80 7.64
CA HIS A 52 -1.66 -7.50 6.79
C HIS A 52 -1.14 -6.60 5.66
N LEU A 53 -2.00 -5.87 4.95
CA LEU A 53 -1.57 -4.95 3.88
C LEU A 53 -0.64 -3.85 4.41
N LEU A 54 -0.95 -3.25 5.56
CA LEU A 54 -0.09 -2.25 6.21
C LEU A 54 1.25 -2.83 6.63
N PHE A 55 1.27 -4.07 7.11
CA PHE A 55 2.50 -4.80 7.39
C PHE A 55 3.33 -5.01 6.12
N VAL A 56 2.73 -5.45 5.01
CA VAL A 56 3.44 -5.68 3.75
C VAL A 56 4.16 -4.41 3.27
N THR A 57 3.52 -3.26 3.36
CA THR A 57 4.10 -1.98 2.90
C THR A 57 4.94 -1.26 3.93
N SER A 58 5.01 -1.80 5.15
CA SER A 58 5.76 -1.19 6.26
C SER A 58 5.30 0.24 6.56
N SER A 59 4.00 0.49 6.42
CA SER A 59 3.37 1.77 6.77
C SER A 59 3.33 1.91 8.29
N ARG A 60 3.84 3.04 8.80
CA ARG A 60 3.84 3.35 10.24
C ARG A 60 2.86 4.46 10.62
N ASN A 61 2.73 5.43 9.73
CA ASN A 61 1.90 6.62 9.88
C ASN A 61 0.59 6.45 9.15
N LEU A 62 -0.52 6.50 9.89
CA LEU A 62 -1.87 6.28 9.37
C LEU A 62 -2.77 7.51 9.59
N ILE A 63 -3.59 7.82 8.59
CA ILE A 63 -4.74 8.70 8.74
C ILE A 63 -5.97 7.80 8.78
N ILE A 64 -6.76 7.87 9.84
CA ILE A 64 -7.93 6.99 10.00
C ILE A 64 -9.17 7.85 10.06
N GLY A 65 -10.12 7.63 9.16
CA GLY A 65 -11.48 8.14 9.25
C GLY A 65 -12.49 7.01 9.41
N ALA A 66 -13.71 7.38 9.77
CA ALA A 66 -14.81 6.44 9.85
C ALA A 66 -16.15 7.12 9.56
N SER A 67 -17.13 6.34 9.12
CA SER A 67 -18.52 6.79 8.98
C SER A 67 -19.11 7.31 10.30
N SER A 68 -18.64 6.75 11.42
CA SER A 68 -18.98 7.15 12.78
C SER A 68 -17.80 6.95 13.71
N ARG A 69 -17.60 7.90 14.63
CA ARG A 69 -16.55 7.83 15.66
C ARG A 69 -16.62 6.55 16.49
N VAL A 70 -17.84 6.10 16.80
CA VAL A 70 -18.08 4.90 17.61
C VAL A 70 -17.46 3.66 16.95
N PHE A 71 -17.54 3.54 15.63
CA PHE A 71 -16.97 2.41 14.90
C PHE A 71 -15.45 2.36 14.99
N PHE A 72 -14.80 3.52 14.98
CA PHE A 72 -13.36 3.60 15.17
C PHE A 72 -12.96 3.24 16.61
N ASP A 73 -13.65 3.81 17.61
CA ASP A 73 -13.30 3.58 19.02
C ASP A 73 -13.41 2.10 19.43
N GLU A 74 -14.34 1.33 18.82
CA GLU A 74 -14.47 -0.12 19.02
C GLU A 74 -13.22 -0.92 18.60
N ILE A 75 -12.50 -0.46 17.57
CA ILE A 75 -11.38 -1.18 16.95
C ILE A 75 -10.04 -0.45 17.06
N ALA A 76 -9.99 0.68 17.76
CA ALA A 76 -8.81 1.52 17.90
C ALA A 76 -7.60 0.73 18.45
N ASN A 77 -7.86 -0.23 19.35
CA ASN A 77 -6.82 -1.10 19.92
C ASN A 77 -6.10 -1.96 18.88
N ASN A 78 -6.78 -2.35 17.79
CA ASN A 78 -6.16 -3.11 16.68
C ASN A 78 -5.07 -2.30 15.97
N PHE A 79 -5.13 -0.97 16.02
CA PHE A 79 -4.17 -0.06 15.39
C PHE A 79 -3.14 0.52 16.36
N SER A 80 -3.10 0.04 17.61
CA SER A 80 -2.23 0.56 18.69
C SER A 80 -0.72 0.50 18.39
N MET A 81 -0.29 -0.37 17.49
CA MET A 81 1.11 -0.49 17.05
C MET A 81 1.52 0.55 15.99
N PHE A 82 0.57 1.31 15.46
CA PHE A 82 0.80 2.35 14.45
C PHE A 82 0.71 3.73 15.07
N GLU A 83 1.47 4.67 14.52
CA GLU A 83 1.23 6.08 14.76
C GLU A 83 0.06 6.49 13.89
N TYR A 84 -1.08 6.82 14.50
CA TYR A 84 -2.27 7.21 13.75
C TYR A 84 -2.84 8.54 14.20
N ARG A 85 -3.44 9.24 13.25
CA ARG A 85 -4.29 10.41 13.50
C ARG A 85 -5.70 10.10 13.03
N TYR A 86 -6.67 10.28 13.91
CA TYR A 86 -8.07 10.18 13.55
C TYR A 86 -8.57 11.48 12.91
N ASP A 87 -9.35 11.38 11.84
CA ASP A 87 -9.94 12.48 11.10
C ASP A 87 -11.45 12.24 10.92
N GLU A 88 -12.26 13.16 11.44
CA GLU A 88 -13.73 13.05 11.46
C GLU A 88 -14.38 13.45 10.15
N ARG A 89 -13.62 14.03 9.22
CA ARG A 89 -14.17 14.58 7.98
C ARG A 89 -14.61 13.46 7.04
N GLN A 90 -15.75 13.69 6.40
CA GLN A 90 -16.23 12.93 5.27
C GLN A 90 -16.32 13.88 4.10
N PHE A 91 -15.77 13.48 2.96
CA PHE A 91 -15.68 14.32 1.78
C PHE A 91 -16.82 13.97 0.84
N GLU A 92 -17.59 14.98 0.44
CA GLU A 92 -18.61 14.82 -0.60
C GLU A 92 -17.96 14.57 -1.97
N SER A 93 -18.65 13.92 -2.90
CA SER A 93 -18.07 13.55 -4.21
C SER A 93 -17.50 14.74 -4.99
N ALA A 94 -18.06 15.94 -4.82
CA ALA A 94 -17.54 17.16 -5.43
C ALA A 94 -16.16 17.56 -4.85
N GLU A 95 -15.99 17.44 -3.54
CA GLU A 95 -14.73 17.72 -2.84
C GLU A 95 -13.67 16.67 -3.18
N GLN A 96 -14.05 15.38 -3.18
CA GLN A 96 -13.19 14.27 -3.60
C GLN A 96 -12.64 14.51 -5.01
N ASN A 97 -13.51 14.83 -5.97
CA ASN A 97 -13.09 15.12 -7.34
C ASN A 97 -12.14 16.33 -7.41
N ALA A 98 -12.41 17.40 -6.68
CA ALA A 98 -11.53 18.57 -6.64
C ALA A 98 -10.14 18.22 -6.06
N LEU A 99 -10.09 17.44 -4.97
CA LEU A 99 -8.85 16.98 -4.35
C LEU A 99 -8.07 16.06 -5.28
N PHE A 100 -8.69 15.04 -5.85
CA PHE A 100 -8.01 14.06 -6.72
C PHE A 100 -7.46 14.72 -7.99
N LYS A 101 -8.23 15.64 -8.59
CA LYS A 101 -7.76 16.41 -9.74
C LYS A 101 -6.51 17.21 -9.40
N LYS A 102 -6.50 17.85 -8.23
CA LYS A 102 -5.39 18.68 -7.76
C LYS A 102 -4.14 17.86 -7.44
N VAL A 103 -4.29 16.77 -6.68
CA VAL A 103 -3.16 15.99 -6.17
C VAL A 103 -2.53 15.10 -7.24
N PHE A 104 -3.35 14.47 -8.08
CA PHE A 104 -2.88 13.48 -9.07
C PHE A 104 -2.82 14.03 -10.50
N GLY A 105 -3.22 15.27 -10.73
CA GLY A 105 -3.20 15.88 -12.06
C GLY A 105 -4.08 15.14 -13.07
N VAL A 106 -5.29 14.73 -12.66
CA VAL A 106 -6.22 14.02 -13.55
C VAL A 106 -6.83 14.99 -14.56
N TYR A 107 -6.42 14.87 -15.82
CA TYR A 107 -6.95 15.62 -16.96
C TYR A 107 -7.70 14.67 -17.91
N SER A 108 -8.90 14.27 -17.49
CA SER A 108 -9.80 13.39 -18.25
C SER A 108 -11.13 14.09 -18.55
N LEU A 109 -11.88 13.58 -19.53
CA LEU A 109 -13.29 13.93 -19.73
C LEU A 109 -14.18 13.37 -18.60
N LEU A 110 -13.72 12.27 -17.99
CA LEU A 110 -14.35 11.67 -16.82
C LEU A 110 -14.04 12.47 -15.56
N SER A 111 -14.93 12.40 -14.58
CA SER A 111 -14.60 12.87 -13.23
C SER A 111 -13.42 12.06 -12.66
N PRO A 112 -12.61 12.64 -11.76
CA PRO A 112 -11.52 11.91 -11.13
C PRO A 112 -11.93 10.60 -10.43
N ILE A 113 -13.11 10.55 -9.79
CA ILE A 113 -13.66 9.31 -9.22
C ILE A 113 -13.83 8.24 -10.30
N GLU A 114 -14.41 8.59 -11.45
CA GLU A 114 -14.62 7.66 -12.56
C GLU A 114 -13.31 7.26 -13.24
N HIS A 115 -12.39 8.21 -13.43
CA HIS A 115 -11.07 7.93 -13.99
C HIS A 115 -10.26 6.93 -13.15
N LEU A 116 -10.45 6.97 -11.83
CA LEU A 116 -9.84 6.04 -10.88
C LEU A 116 -10.66 4.76 -10.64
N SER A 117 -11.81 4.62 -11.31
CA SER A 117 -12.75 3.50 -11.18
C SER A 117 -13.25 3.28 -9.73
N LEU A 118 -13.60 4.38 -9.05
CA LEU A 118 -14.03 4.41 -7.65
C LEU A 118 -15.55 4.55 -7.46
N GLU A 119 -16.34 4.50 -8.53
CA GLU A 119 -17.79 4.73 -8.50
C GLU A 119 -18.52 3.75 -7.58
N ASN A 120 -18.02 2.51 -7.52
CA ASN A 120 -18.55 1.43 -6.68
C ASN A 120 -17.66 1.15 -5.47
N ARG A 121 -16.74 2.06 -5.11
CA ARG A 121 -15.79 1.90 -4.01
C ARG A 121 -15.73 3.15 -3.12
N PRO A 122 -16.83 3.47 -2.41
CA PRO A 122 -16.96 4.73 -1.68
C PRO A 122 -16.01 4.83 -0.49
N LEU A 123 -15.66 3.73 0.19
CA LEU A 123 -14.74 3.76 1.32
C LEU A 123 -13.31 4.02 0.83
N CYS A 124 -12.93 3.43 -0.31
CA CYS A 124 -11.68 3.77 -0.99
C CYS A 124 -11.61 5.24 -1.35
N ALA A 125 -12.70 5.80 -1.90
CA ALA A 125 -12.74 7.21 -2.26
C ALA A 125 -12.56 8.11 -1.03
N GLN A 126 -13.21 7.79 0.10
CA GLN A 126 -13.01 8.51 1.36
C GLN A 126 -11.56 8.39 1.88
N ALA A 127 -11.00 7.18 1.89
CA ALA A 127 -9.61 6.96 2.30
C ALA A 127 -8.62 7.74 1.40
N LEU A 128 -8.85 7.74 0.09
CA LEU A 128 -8.06 8.50 -0.86
C LEU A 128 -8.20 10.02 -0.62
N ALA A 129 -9.40 10.49 -0.26
CA ALA A 129 -9.64 11.91 0.04
C ALA A 129 -8.88 12.35 1.29
N LEU A 130 -8.88 11.54 2.35
CA LEU A 130 -8.11 11.79 3.58
C LEU A 130 -6.61 11.96 3.31
N VAL A 131 -6.00 11.01 2.59
CA VAL A 131 -4.58 11.12 2.26
C VAL A 131 -4.33 12.26 1.28
N SER A 132 -5.19 12.47 0.28
CA SER A 132 -5.04 13.57 -0.69
C SER A 132 -5.09 14.94 -0.01
N ASP A 133 -6.00 15.13 0.94
CA ASP A 133 -6.08 16.34 1.74
C ASP A 133 -4.80 16.55 2.56
N HIS A 134 -4.30 15.51 3.24
CA HIS A 134 -3.04 15.58 3.96
C HIS A 134 -1.86 15.95 3.06
N LEU A 135 -1.72 15.29 1.92
CA LEU A 135 -0.67 15.53 0.92
C LEU A 135 -0.71 16.97 0.40
N ASN A 136 -1.91 17.48 0.16
CA ASN A 136 -2.13 18.87 -0.24
C ASN A 136 -1.70 19.86 0.86
N HIS A 137 -1.97 19.56 2.14
CA HIS A 137 -1.58 20.41 3.27
C HIS A 137 -0.06 20.46 3.49
N ILE A 138 0.64 19.33 3.35
CA ILE A 138 2.10 19.30 3.49
C ILE A 138 2.83 19.82 2.24
N GLY A 139 2.09 20.25 1.21
CA GLY A 139 2.63 20.79 -0.03
C GLY A 139 3.43 19.77 -0.85
N ALA A 140 3.13 18.48 -0.71
CA ALA A 140 3.86 17.45 -1.41
C ALA A 140 3.59 17.52 -2.92
N ARG A 141 4.64 17.39 -3.72
CA ARG A 141 4.56 17.53 -5.18
C ARG A 141 4.51 16.17 -5.85
N GLU A 142 3.51 16.00 -6.71
CA GLU A 142 3.35 14.92 -7.70
C GLU A 142 3.43 13.50 -7.13
N TYR A 143 2.29 13.01 -6.65
CA TYR A 143 2.10 11.58 -6.38
C TYR A 143 1.67 10.85 -7.65
N ALA A 144 2.08 9.60 -7.77
CA ALA A 144 1.59 8.73 -8.82
C ALA A 144 0.09 8.52 -8.69
N ILE A 145 -0.59 8.39 -9.84
CA ILE A 145 -1.98 7.95 -9.88
C ILE A 145 -2.04 6.53 -9.29
N PRO A 146 -2.79 6.31 -8.20
CA PRO A 146 -2.81 5.01 -7.55
C PRO A 146 -3.60 3.99 -8.38
N THR A 147 -3.22 2.72 -8.27
CA THR A 147 -3.88 1.60 -8.97
C THR A 147 -4.80 0.81 -8.03
N LEU A 148 -5.90 0.28 -8.54
CA LEU A 148 -6.73 -0.65 -7.77
C LEU A 148 -5.98 -1.96 -7.52
N LEU A 149 -5.96 -2.39 -6.26
CA LEU A 149 -5.42 -3.67 -5.83
C LEU A 149 -6.56 -4.67 -5.68
N GLU A 150 -6.68 -5.57 -6.66
CA GLU A 150 -7.67 -6.64 -6.66
C GLU A 150 -7.24 -7.78 -5.72
N THR A 151 -7.70 -7.71 -4.47
CA THR A 151 -7.34 -8.69 -3.42
C THR A 151 -7.83 -10.10 -3.71
N SER A 152 -8.89 -10.25 -4.51
CA SER A 152 -9.44 -11.54 -4.95
C SER A 152 -8.41 -12.39 -5.72
N GLN A 153 -7.51 -11.74 -6.46
CA GLN A 153 -6.44 -12.37 -7.23
C GLN A 153 -5.23 -12.78 -6.38
N LEU A 154 -5.21 -12.38 -5.11
CA LEU A 154 -4.13 -12.65 -4.18
C LEU A 154 -4.49 -13.79 -3.23
N MET A 155 -3.49 -14.55 -2.80
CA MET A 155 -3.62 -15.51 -1.71
C MET A 155 -3.85 -14.76 -0.40
N GLU A 156 -4.80 -15.27 0.40
CA GLU A 156 -5.04 -14.77 1.74
C GLU A 156 -4.09 -15.49 2.69
N LEU A 157 -3.06 -14.76 3.11
CA LEU A 157 -2.20 -15.14 4.22
C LEU A 157 -2.61 -14.31 5.42
N GLY A 158 -3.22 -14.94 6.42
CA GLY A 158 -3.45 -14.32 7.72
C GLY A 158 -2.15 -14.29 8.55
N ASN A 159 -2.19 -13.63 9.70
CA ASN A 159 -1.03 -13.53 10.60
C ASN A 159 -0.54 -14.91 11.08
N ASN A 160 -1.47 -15.84 11.37
CA ASN A 160 -1.13 -17.18 11.85
C ASN A 160 -0.28 -17.97 10.83
N PRO A 161 -0.66 -18.09 9.54
CA PRO A 161 0.20 -18.69 8.53
C PRO A 161 1.58 -18.03 8.39
N LEU A 162 1.68 -16.70 8.48
CA LEU A 162 2.97 -16.01 8.35
C LEU A 162 3.95 -16.38 9.47
N GLU A 163 3.44 -16.55 10.69
CA GLU A 163 4.23 -16.98 11.85
C GLU A 163 4.53 -18.49 11.80
N GLN A 164 3.51 -19.33 11.56
CA GLN A 164 3.65 -20.79 11.55
C GLN A 164 4.54 -21.32 10.42
N LEU A 165 4.56 -20.63 9.27
CA LEU A 165 5.43 -20.95 8.14
C LEU A 165 6.80 -20.24 8.26
N GLU A 166 7.06 -19.54 9.36
CA GLU A 166 8.27 -18.75 9.59
C GLU A 166 8.61 -17.83 8.41
N ILE A 167 7.58 -17.28 7.76
CA ILE A 167 7.75 -16.37 6.62
C ILE A 167 8.44 -15.10 7.11
N SER A 168 7.96 -14.57 8.23
CA SER A 168 8.56 -13.44 8.94
C SER A 168 8.75 -13.79 10.42
N THR A 169 9.75 -13.19 11.05
CA THR A 169 10.01 -13.36 12.48
C THR A 169 10.29 -12.00 13.12
N ILE A 170 9.81 -11.83 14.36
CA ILE A 170 10.12 -10.66 15.19
C ILE A 170 11.57 -10.75 15.68
N ASP A 171 12.08 -11.97 15.93
CA ASP A 171 13.46 -12.16 16.36
C ASP A 171 14.42 -11.96 15.17
N THR A 172 15.13 -10.84 15.20
CA THR A 172 16.17 -10.51 14.21
C THR A 172 17.27 -11.56 14.10
N ARG A 173 17.46 -12.42 15.10
CA ARG A 173 18.46 -13.51 15.08
C ARG A 173 17.91 -14.84 14.55
N ALA A 174 16.61 -15.08 14.64
CA ALA A 174 16.01 -16.32 14.14
C ALA A 174 16.00 -16.37 12.60
N PRO A 175 16.19 -17.53 11.95
CA PRO A 175 16.02 -17.64 10.51
C PRO A 175 14.55 -17.35 10.10
N SER A 176 14.34 -16.91 8.87
CA SER A 176 13.00 -16.83 8.26
C SER A 176 13.09 -16.92 6.74
N ILE A 177 11.99 -17.30 6.08
CA ILE A 177 11.91 -17.36 4.63
C ILE A 177 12.19 -15.97 4.05
N ALA A 178 11.66 -14.90 4.65
CA ALA A 178 11.96 -13.54 4.21
C ALA A 178 13.47 -13.26 4.22
N LYS A 179 14.24 -13.69 5.24
CA LYS A 179 15.70 -13.45 5.26
C LYS A 179 16.44 -14.19 4.15
N LEU A 180 15.93 -15.34 3.70
CA LEU A 180 16.50 -16.11 2.59
C LEU A 180 16.17 -15.47 1.23
N PHE A 181 14.92 -15.03 1.04
CA PHE A 181 14.43 -14.53 -0.25
C PHE A 181 14.67 -13.03 -0.46
N MET A 182 14.89 -12.25 0.59
CA MET A 182 15.10 -10.80 0.52
C MET A 182 16.55 -10.39 0.21
N SER A 183 17.15 -11.00 -0.82
CA SER A 183 18.56 -10.81 -1.22
C SER A 183 18.76 -9.78 -2.36
N MET A 184 17.73 -9.00 -2.68
CA MET A 184 17.73 -8.08 -3.82
C MET A 184 18.79 -6.99 -3.67
N SER A 185 19.50 -6.68 -4.76
CA SER A 185 20.61 -5.71 -4.78
C SER A 185 20.18 -4.24 -4.61
N THR A 186 18.92 -3.91 -4.92
CA THR A 186 18.42 -2.51 -4.87
C THR A 186 17.32 -2.33 -3.82
N PRO A 187 17.20 -1.14 -3.20
CA PRO A 187 16.11 -0.86 -2.26
C PRO A 187 14.71 -0.97 -2.89
N MET A 188 14.51 -0.47 -4.11
CA MET A 188 13.26 -0.65 -4.86
C MET A 188 12.94 -2.13 -5.13
N GLY A 189 13.95 -2.94 -5.44
CA GLY A 189 13.81 -4.39 -5.58
C GLY A 189 13.40 -5.06 -4.28
N LYS A 190 13.91 -4.59 -3.13
CA LYS A 190 13.49 -5.08 -1.81
C LYS A 190 12.03 -4.70 -1.50
N ARG A 191 11.58 -3.49 -1.83
CA ARG A 191 10.16 -3.10 -1.67
C ARG A 191 9.23 -4.02 -2.50
N LEU A 192 9.54 -4.18 -3.79
CA LEU A 192 8.77 -5.07 -4.68
C LEU A 192 8.80 -6.53 -4.21
N GLY A 193 9.96 -7.00 -3.76
CA GLY A 193 10.12 -8.35 -3.24
C GLY A 193 9.28 -8.64 -2.02
N ARG A 194 9.23 -7.69 -1.08
CA ARG A 194 8.36 -7.76 0.09
C ARG A 194 6.90 -7.87 -0.34
N PHE A 195 6.46 -7.01 -1.26
CA PHE A 195 5.11 -7.07 -1.81
C PHE A 195 4.79 -8.46 -2.39
N ARG A 196 5.68 -9.03 -3.22
CA ARG A 196 5.47 -10.34 -3.85
C ARG A 196 5.50 -11.51 -2.88
N LEU A 197 6.35 -11.47 -1.85
CA LEU A 197 6.48 -12.53 -0.86
C LEU A 197 5.25 -12.62 0.06
N PHE A 198 4.75 -11.46 0.50
CA PHE A 198 3.64 -11.40 1.45
C PHE A 198 2.26 -11.28 0.78
N LEU A 199 2.21 -10.97 -0.52
CA LEU A 199 0.98 -11.00 -1.33
C LEU A 199 1.15 -11.92 -2.54
N PRO A 200 1.18 -13.26 -2.35
CA PRO A 200 1.29 -14.19 -3.45
C PRO A 200 0.09 -14.08 -4.40
N ILE A 201 0.35 -14.22 -5.70
CA ILE A 201 -0.69 -14.20 -6.74
C ILE A 201 -1.29 -15.59 -6.95
N LYS A 202 -2.56 -15.64 -7.38
CA LYS A 202 -3.26 -16.88 -7.79
C LYS A 202 -3.26 -17.09 -9.32
N ASP A 203 -2.98 -16.03 -10.10
CA ASP A 203 -3.03 -16.09 -11.56
C ASP A 203 -1.92 -17.00 -12.11
N SER A 204 -2.32 -18.16 -12.64
CA SER A 204 -1.41 -19.15 -13.21
C SER A 204 -0.67 -18.64 -14.44
N ARG A 205 -1.27 -17.74 -15.22
CA ARG A 205 -0.61 -17.16 -16.40
C ARG A 205 0.56 -16.29 -15.98
N GLU A 206 0.32 -15.36 -15.06
CA GLU A 206 1.36 -14.49 -14.51
C GLU A 206 2.45 -15.29 -13.78
N LEU A 207 2.09 -16.36 -13.06
CA LEU A 207 3.07 -17.26 -12.43
C LEU A 207 4.00 -17.91 -13.46
N ASN A 208 3.45 -18.46 -14.55
CA ASN A 208 4.25 -19.10 -15.59
C ASN A 208 5.19 -18.11 -16.29
N ILE A 209 4.71 -16.90 -16.60
CA ILE A 209 5.55 -15.83 -17.17
C ILE A 209 6.72 -15.51 -16.24
N ARG A 210 6.48 -15.45 -14.92
CA ARG A 210 7.55 -15.20 -13.94
C ARG A 210 8.55 -16.35 -13.87
N TYR A 211 8.10 -17.61 -13.97
CA TYR A 211 9.00 -18.75 -14.04
C TYR A 211 9.87 -18.71 -15.30
N ASP A 212 9.29 -18.39 -16.45
CA ASP A 212 10.04 -18.24 -17.71
C ASP A 212 11.12 -17.15 -17.59
N TRP A 213 10.80 -16.01 -16.96
CA TRP A 213 11.78 -14.95 -16.70
C TRP A 213 12.88 -15.39 -15.74
N ILE A 214 12.55 -16.14 -14.70
CA ILE A 214 13.53 -16.67 -13.75
C ILE A 214 14.48 -17.60 -14.51
N ASP A 215 13.97 -18.55 -15.29
CA ASP A 215 14.79 -19.51 -16.04
C ASP A 215 15.70 -18.82 -17.07
N ALA A 216 15.20 -17.77 -17.74
CA ALA A 216 15.98 -17.00 -18.69
C ALA A 216 17.12 -16.18 -18.02
N VAL A 217 16.89 -15.66 -16.81
CA VAL A 217 17.85 -14.78 -16.12
C VAL A 217 18.82 -15.56 -15.23
N ASN A 218 18.42 -16.73 -14.73
CA ASN A 218 19.18 -17.52 -13.75
C ASN A 218 20.64 -17.80 -14.16
N PRO A 219 20.98 -18.14 -15.42
CA PRO A 219 22.37 -18.35 -15.84
C PRO A 219 23.28 -17.13 -15.67
N HIS A 220 22.70 -15.93 -15.58
CA HIS A 220 23.41 -14.65 -15.48
C HIS A 220 23.11 -13.92 -14.15
N ALA A 221 22.48 -14.58 -13.18
CA ALA A 221 21.99 -13.96 -11.95
C ALA A 221 23.08 -13.20 -11.18
N SER A 222 24.27 -13.77 -11.03
CA SER A 222 25.40 -13.12 -10.33
C SER A 222 25.85 -11.83 -11.03
N TRP A 223 25.90 -11.84 -12.36
CA TRP A 223 26.27 -10.66 -13.14
C TRP A 223 25.22 -9.56 -13.00
N PHE A 224 23.93 -9.91 -13.07
CA PHE A 224 22.85 -8.94 -12.83
C PHE A 224 22.88 -8.39 -11.41
N ALA A 225 23.13 -9.23 -10.40
CA ALA A 225 23.17 -8.81 -9.00
C ALA A 225 24.25 -7.75 -8.76
N GLU A 226 25.44 -7.92 -9.34
CA GLU A 226 26.54 -6.94 -9.26
C GLU A 226 26.16 -5.62 -9.95
N ARG A 227 25.65 -5.69 -11.19
CA ARG A 227 25.29 -4.50 -11.98
C ARG A 227 24.13 -3.72 -11.39
N LEU A 228 23.09 -4.41 -10.92
CA LEU A 228 21.94 -3.78 -10.26
C LEU A 228 22.36 -3.14 -8.93
N GLY A 229 23.34 -3.70 -8.23
CA GLY A 229 23.89 -3.08 -7.01
C GLY A 229 24.43 -1.66 -7.25
N LEU A 230 24.95 -1.38 -8.44
CA LEU A 230 25.47 -0.04 -8.82
C LEU A 230 24.37 0.99 -9.08
N VAL A 231 23.13 0.55 -9.31
CA VAL A 231 22.00 1.44 -9.64
C VAL A 231 21.46 2.16 -8.40
N GLY A 232 21.58 1.56 -7.21
CA GLY A 232 21.10 2.17 -5.96
C GLY A 232 19.56 2.29 -5.88
N ASP A 233 19.06 3.34 -5.22
CA ASP A 233 17.62 3.66 -5.11
C ASP A 233 17.23 4.78 -6.08
N LEU A 234 16.89 4.40 -7.32
CA LEU A 234 16.47 5.36 -8.36
C LEU A 234 15.19 6.11 -7.97
N GLU A 235 14.29 5.48 -7.22
CA GLU A 235 13.05 6.12 -6.77
C GLU A 235 13.35 7.29 -5.82
N LEU A 236 14.31 7.12 -4.90
CA LEU A 236 14.80 8.20 -4.04
C LEU A 236 15.46 9.32 -4.85
N LEU A 237 16.32 8.97 -5.82
CA LEU A 237 17.03 9.95 -6.62
C LEU A 237 16.05 10.79 -7.47
N TRP A 238 15.08 10.13 -8.08
CA TRP A 238 14.00 10.78 -8.83
C TRP A 238 13.18 11.73 -7.95
N TRP A 239 12.85 11.30 -6.73
CA TRP A 239 12.15 12.15 -5.77
C TRP A 239 12.96 13.38 -5.35
N ARG A 240 14.27 13.24 -5.12
CA ARG A 240 15.16 14.37 -4.81
C ARG A 240 15.20 15.38 -5.94
N LEU A 241 15.29 14.90 -7.20
CA LEU A 241 15.25 15.75 -8.39
C LEU A 241 13.97 16.57 -8.46
N LYS A 242 12.80 15.93 -8.26
CA LYS A 242 11.50 16.62 -8.29
C LYS A 242 11.33 17.65 -7.18
N ASN A 243 11.92 17.40 -6.01
CA ASN A 243 11.80 18.28 -4.85
C ASN A 243 12.95 19.28 -4.70
N ASN A 244 13.81 19.43 -5.71
CA ASN A 244 14.97 20.32 -5.71
C ASN A 244 15.93 20.12 -4.51
N GLN A 245 16.01 18.91 -3.97
CA GLN A 245 16.89 18.55 -2.85
C GLN A 245 18.23 17.99 -3.36
N MET A 246 18.86 18.70 -4.31
CA MET A 246 20.11 18.27 -4.97
C MET A 246 21.38 18.58 -4.17
N ALA A 247 21.28 19.33 -3.06
CA ALA A 247 22.44 19.77 -2.27
C ALA A 247 23.08 18.67 -1.40
N GLU A 248 22.51 17.46 -1.35
CA GLU A 248 23.00 16.31 -0.56
C GLU A 248 23.26 15.08 -1.43
N ILE A 249 23.79 15.29 -2.64
CA ILE A 249 24.29 14.24 -3.53
C ILE A 249 25.81 14.39 -3.62
N GLU A 250 26.48 14.13 -2.50
CA GLU A 250 27.91 13.79 -2.45
C GLU A 250 28.06 12.36 -1.89
#